data_AF-A0A7J9TJC0-F1
#
_entry.id   AF-A0A7J9TJC0-F1
#
_cell.length_a   1.000
_cell.length_b   1.000
_cell.length_c   1.000
_cell.angle_alpha   90.00
_cell.angle_beta   90.00
_cell.angle_gamma   90.00
#
_symmetry.space_group_name_H-M   'P 1'
#
loop_
_entity.id
_entity.type
_entity.pdbx_description
1 polymer ?
#
loop_
_entity_poly.entity_id
_entity_poly.type
_entity_poly.pdbx_seq_one_letter_code
_entity_poly.pdbx_strand_id
1 'polypeptide(L)'
;FFTGVYPFVDQYIGWILLAIVLVMVYTERGEVVEGQGPLVRMKYRMFAVVLFLGSGLLGLFAFESQALMNPLIMIGEPSILMPLFSGLFGASMLVISMLTDTVIPMQVSSRLILPPKRILRGTVVGSVAGSFVAWLPGVTSAVATVLARLAVKEDYSDDDTAREFIVSISGVNTANAIYGLVALYVIGRTRSGAMVAVSDVMGGTSLDANILVILLIIIVGVSIAAYFMTIYLGDRILGVLTRINYRRMCMVILTGLTLLVLVFTGWFGLVVFAAAVPLGMLAPYLKVRRTHAMGALILPLLMFYF
;
A
#
# COMPACT_ATOMS: atom_id res chain seq x y z
N PHE A 1 3.61 18.39 21.78
CA PHE A 1 4.37 17.30 21.12
C PHE A 1 4.43 17.52 19.60
N PHE A 2 3.31 17.50 18.89
CA PHE A 2 3.29 17.50 17.42
C PHE A 2 3.78 18.78 16.73
N THR A 3 3.50 19.97 17.26
CA THR A 3 3.99 21.24 16.70
C THR A 3 5.49 21.49 16.91
N GLY A 4 6.09 20.89 17.94
CA GLY A 4 7.52 21.06 18.26
C GLY A 4 8.43 19.98 17.67
N VAL A 5 7.92 18.75 17.52
CA VAL A 5 8.72 17.61 17.02
C VAL A 5 8.68 17.53 15.50
N TYR A 6 7.58 17.91 14.85
CA TYR A 6 7.47 17.80 13.40
C TYR A 6 8.53 18.64 12.64
N PRO A 7 8.87 19.88 13.02
CA PRO A 7 9.95 20.63 12.36
C PRO A 7 11.31 19.92 12.42
N PHE A 8 11.58 19.21 13.52
CA PHE A 8 12.78 18.38 13.64
C PHE A 8 12.67 17.16 12.70
N VAL A 9 11.52 16.47 12.68
CA VAL A 9 11.30 15.34 11.76
C VAL A 9 11.45 15.78 10.31
N ASP A 10 10.90 16.94 9.93
CA ASP A 10 10.91 17.51 8.57
C ASP A 10 12.34 17.67 8.02
N GLN A 11 13.26 18.14 8.86
CA GLN A 11 14.69 18.28 8.54
C GLN A 11 15.40 16.95 8.26
N TYR A 12 14.90 15.84 8.82
CA TYR A 12 15.50 14.51 8.68
C TYR A 12 14.66 13.55 7.85
N ILE A 13 13.60 14.00 7.15
CA ILE A 13 12.72 13.12 6.35
C ILE A 13 13.53 12.31 5.35
N GLY A 14 14.45 12.92 4.60
CA GLY A 14 15.30 12.21 3.64
C GLY A 14 16.09 11.07 4.28
N TRP A 15 16.71 11.33 5.44
CA TRP A 15 17.44 10.31 6.21
C TRP A 15 16.54 9.22 6.78
N ILE A 16 15.35 9.56 7.25
CA ILE A 16 14.36 8.60 7.77
C ILE A 16 13.88 7.68 6.64
N LEU A 17 13.56 8.23 5.47
CA LEU A 17 13.15 7.46 4.30
C LEU A 17 14.27 6.53 3.84
N LEU A 18 15.52 7.03 3.79
CA LEU A 18 16.68 6.21 3.45
C LEU A 18 16.87 5.05 4.44
N ALA A 19 16.74 5.32 5.74
CA ALA A 19 16.83 4.29 6.77
C ALA A 19 15.74 3.22 6.61
N ILE A 20 14.50 3.62 6.30
CA ILE A 20 13.39 2.69 6.03
C ILE A 20 13.71 1.81 4.82
N VAL A 21 14.21 2.39 3.73
CA VAL A 21 14.61 1.64 2.52
C VAL A 21 15.72 0.63 2.85
N LEU A 22 16.75 1.06 3.58
CA LEU A 22 17.84 0.18 3.99
C LEU A 22 17.35 -0.98 4.87
N VAL A 23 16.46 -0.71 5.83
CA VAL A 23 15.83 -1.76 6.66
C VAL A 23 15.00 -2.71 5.82
N MET A 24 14.19 -2.20 4.89
CA MET A 24 13.38 -3.03 4.00
C MET A 24 14.24 -3.95 3.14
N VAL A 25 15.31 -3.43 2.53
CA VAL A 25 16.25 -4.21 1.72
C VAL A 25 17.00 -5.21 2.60
N TYR A 26 17.53 -4.78 3.74
CA TYR A 26 18.30 -5.65 4.64
C TYR A 26 17.48 -6.83 5.17
N THR A 27 16.20 -6.59 5.47
CA THR A 27 15.26 -7.59 5.98
C THR A 27 14.64 -8.45 4.87
N GLU A 28 14.98 -8.19 3.61
CA GLU A 28 14.55 -9.05 2.51
C GLU A 28 15.25 -10.41 2.62
N ARG A 29 14.43 -11.46 2.70
CA ARG A 29 14.87 -12.84 2.83
C ARG A 29 14.60 -13.65 1.56
N GLY A 30 13.69 -13.18 0.70
CA GLY A 30 13.23 -13.91 -0.46
C GLY A 30 12.49 -15.20 -0.09
N GLU A 31 12.51 -16.17 -1.01
CA GLU A 31 11.97 -17.51 -0.77
C GLU A 31 12.98 -18.36 0.01
N VAL A 32 12.51 -18.98 1.09
CA VAL A 32 13.32 -19.90 1.91
C VAL A 32 13.27 -21.27 1.26
N VAL A 33 14.38 -21.71 0.66
CA VAL A 33 14.55 -23.09 0.18
C VAL A 33 15.61 -23.77 1.04
N GLU A 34 15.33 -24.99 1.50
CA GLU A 34 16.27 -25.79 2.28
C GLU A 34 17.57 -26.05 1.48
N GLY A 35 18.73 -25.99 2.15
CA GLY A 35 20.04 -26.24 1.52
C GLY A 35 20.70 -25.06 0.81
N GLN A 36 20.15 -23.84 0.89
CA GLN A 36 20.76 -22.66 0.28
C GLN A 36 22.00 -22.15 1.04
N GLY A 37 23.07 -21.83 0.30
CA GLY A 37 24.27 -21.19 0.85
C GLY A 37 24.06 -19.72 1.28
N PRO A 38 25.00 -19.13 2.04
CA PRO A 38 24.85 -17.79 2.63
C PRO A 38 24.69 -16.65 1.59
N LEU A 39 25.22 -16.84 0.38
CA LEU A 39 25.17 -15.87 -0.73
C LEU A 39 23.76 -15.66 -1.30
N VAL A 40 22.82 -16.59 -1.04
CA VAL A 40 21.47 -16.48 -1.59
C VAL A 40 20.71 -15.28 -1.01
N ARG A 41 20.98 -14.91 0.25
CA ARG A 41 20.41 -13.69 0.84
C ARG A 41 20.88 -12.43 0.12
N MET A 42 22.14 -12.38 -0.31
CA MET A 42 22.65 -11.24 -1.08
C MET A 42 21.97 -11.14 -2.44
N LYS A 43 21.68 -12.26 -3.11
CA LYS A 43 20.92 -12.28 -4.36
C LYS A 43 19.55 -11.62 -4.21
N TYR A 44 18.75 -12.00 -3.21
CA TYR A 44 17.42 -11.41 -2.99
C TYR A 44 17.49 -9.92 -2.61
N ARG A 45 18.51 -9.52 -1.84
CA ARG A 45 18.76 -8.10 -1.54
C ARG A 45 19.10 -7.31 -2.80
N MET A 46 19.92 -7.85 -3.70
CA MET A 46 20.20 -7.22 -5.00
C MET A 46 18.93 -7.11 -5.85
N PHE A 47 18.10 -8.14 -5.89
CA PHE A 47 16.81 -8.07 -6.59
C PHE A 47 15.87 -7.01 -6.00
N ALA A 48 15.83 -6.87 -4.68
CA ALA A 48 15.09 -5.80 -4.02
C ALA A 48 15.61 -4.41 -4.43
N VAL A 49 16.94 -4.21 -4.47
CA VAL A 49 17.56 -2.95 -4.92
C VAL A 49 17.25 -2.67 -6.39
N VAL A 50 17.39 -3.67 -7.27
CA VAL A 50 17.07 -3.52 -8.71
C VAL A 50 15.61 -3.14 -8.90
N LEU A 51 14.69 -3.80 -8.18
CA LEU A 51 13.28 -3.45 -8.25
C LEU A 51 13.00 -2.04 -7.72
N PHE A 52 13.59 -1.67 -6.58
CA PHE A 52 13.43 -0.34 -5.98
C PHE A 52 13.95 0.76 -6.89
N LEU A 53 15.15 0.60 -7.46
CA LEU A 53 15.72 1.57 -8.38
C LEU A 53 14.96 1.59 -9.71
N GLY A 54 14.60 0.44 -10.26
CA GLY A 54 13.85 0.36 -11.51
C GLY A 54 12.48 1.01 -11.41
N SER A 55 11.72 0.74 -10.34
CA SER A 55 10.44 1.41 -10.11
C SER A 55 10.64 2.89 -9.75
N GLY A 56 11.70 3.23 -9.01
CA GLY A 56 12.06 4.60 -8.66
C GLY A 56 12.39 5.48 -9.85
N LEU A 57 13.15 4.97 -10.83
CA LEU A 57 13.45 5.67 -12.08
C LEU A 57 12.18 5.89 -12.90
N LEU A 58 11.29 4.89 -12.96
CA LEU A 58 9.98 5.07 -13.60
C LEU A 58 9.14 6.14 -12.86
N GLY A 59 9.20 6.15 -11.53
CA GLY A 59 8.55 7.16 -10.70
C GLY A 59 9.06 8.57 -11.00
N LEU A 60 10.38 8.78 -10.98
CA LEU A 60 11.02 10.04 -11.32
C LEU A 60 10.58 10.53 -12.70
N PHE A 61 10.69 9.67 -13.72
CA PHE A 61 10.25 9.96 -15.08
C PHE A 61 8.77 10.37 -15.13
N ALA A 62 7.90 9.64 -14.43
CA ALA A 62 6.47 9.90 -14.41
C ALA A 62 6.14 11.27 -13.77
N PHE A 63 6.75 11.60 -12.63
CA PHE A 63 6.55 12.88 -11.96
C PHE A 63 7.11 14.07 -12.76
N GLU A 64 8.30 13.95 -13.34
CA GLU A 64 8.89 15.01 -14.18
C GLU A 64 8.07 15.24 -15.46
N SER A 65 7.47 14.17 -15.99
CA SER A 65 6.69 14.21 -17.22
C SER A 65 5.19 14.43 -16.98
N GLN A 66 4.78 14.82 -15.78
CA GLN A 66 3.36 14.97 -15.42
C GLN A 66 2.61 15.96 -16.33
N ALA A 67 3.31 16.98 -16.86
CA ALA A 67 2.76 17.96 -17.79
C ALA A 67 2.30 17.37 -19.14
N LEU A 68 2.73 16.15 -19.49
CA LEU A 68 2.33 15.45 -20.71
C LEU A 68 0.99 14.71 -20.56
N MET A 69 0.43 14.63 -19.34
CA MET A 69 -0.89 14.04 -19.14
C MET A 69 -1.97 14.88 -19.84
N ASN A 70 -2.84 14.21 -20.58
CA ASN A 70 -3.95 14.85 -21.28
C ASN A 70 -5.23 14.05 -21.02
N PRO A 71 -5.91 14.28 -19.88
CA PRO A 71 -7.10 13.53 -19.51
C PRO A 71 -8.23 13.78 -20.51
N LEU A 72 -8.99 12.74 -20.83
CA LEU A 72 -10.17 12.83 -21.69
C LEU A 72 -11.35 13.48 -20.95
N ILE A 73 -11.40 13.31 -19.63
CA ILE A 73 -12.43 13.88 -18.76
C ILE A 73 -11.74 14.63 -17.62
N MET A 74 -12.11 15.91 -17.44
CA MET A 74 -11.63 16.77 -16.36
C MET A 74 -12.58 16.69 -15.15
N ILE A 75 -12.47 15.61 -14.37
CA ILE A 75 -13.15 15.49 -13.08
C ILE A 75 -12.09 15.35 -12.00
N GLY A 76 -11.96 16.38 -11.15
CA GLY A 76 -10.90 16.47 -10.14
C GLY A 76 -9.52 16.73 -10.75
N GLU A 77 -8.48 16.56 -9.95
CA GLU A 77 -7.10 16.73 -10.40
C GLU A 77 -6.51 15.41 -10.92
N PRO A 78 -6.06 15.35 -12.19
CA PRO A 78 -5.45 14.15 -12.74
C PRO A 78 -4.12 13.86 -12.03
N SER A 79 -3.98 12.63 -11.52
CA SER A 79 -2.80 12.21 -10.77
C SER A 79 -2.02 11.13 -11.52
N ILE A 80 -0.73 11.38 -11.74
CA ILE A 80 0.20 10.41 -12.34
C ILE A 80 0.38 9.15 -11.48
N LEU A 81 0.02 9.23 -10.20
CA LEU A 81 0.02 8.08 -9.29
C LEU A 81 -0.96 6.99 -9.72
N MET A 82 -2.07 7.35 -10.38
CA MET A 82 -3.08 6.39 -10.83
C MET A 82 -2.49 5.37 -11.82
N PRO A 83 -1.93 5.75 -12.99
CA PRO A 83 -1.30 4.80 -13.92
C PRO A 83 -0.12 4.05 -13.30
N LEU A 84 0.70 4.74 -12.50
CA LEU A 84 1.89 4.16 -11.90
C LEU A 84 1.55 3.04 -10.91
N PHE A 85 0.67 3.29 -9.93
CA PHE A 85 0.31 2.30 -8.91
C PHE A 85 -0.67 1.25 -9.40
N SER A 86 -1.61 1.61 -10.28
CA SER A 86 -2.49 0.62 -10.90
C SER A 86 -1.68 -0.34 -11.78
N GLY A 87 -0.65 0.13 -12.48
CA GLY A 87 0.27 -0.72 -13.24
C GLY A 87 1.15 -1.60 -12.35
N LEU A 88 1.89 -0.99 -11.42
CA LEU A 88 2.86 -1.69 -10.55
C LEU A 88 2.21 -2.75 -9.65
N PHE A 89 1.01 -2.49 -9.11
CA PHE A 89 0.40 -3.36 -8.09
C PHE A 89 -0.87 -4.08 -8.55
N GLY A 90 -1.72 -3.42 -9.33
CA GLY A 90 -3.01 -3.95 -9.75
C GLY A 90 -2.92 -4.82 -11.00
N ALA A 91 -2.58 -4.19 -12.13
CA ALA A 91 -2.54 -4.82 -13.44
C ALA A 91 -1.45 -5.89 -13.54
N SER A 92 -0.27 -5.66 -12.96
CA SER A 92 0.78 -6.69 -12.85
C SER A 92 0.25 -8.00 -12.25
N MET A 93 -0.58 -7.90 -11.21
CA MET A 93 -1.19 -9.05 -10.56
C MET A 93 -2.27 -9.72 -11.39
N LEU A 94 -3.13 -8.93 -12.03
CA LEU A 94 -4.17 -9.47 -12.92
C LEU A 94 -3.53 -10.22 -14.09
N VAL A 95 -2.47 -9.68 -14.67
CA VAL A 95 -1.71 -10.33 -15.76
C VAL A 95 -1.10 -11.63 -15.29
N ILE A 96 -0.39 -11.65 -14.15
CA ILE A 96 0.18 -12.90 -13.59
C ILE A 96 -0.93 -13.92 -13.33
N SER A 97 -2.03 -13.50 -12.70
CA SER A 97 -3.20 -14.35 -12.43
C SER A 97 -3.79 -14.98 -13.69
N MET A 98 -3.79 -14.25 -14.81
CA MET A 98 -4.26 -14.75 -16.10
C MET A 98 -3.26 -15.70 -16.78
N LEU A 99 -1.95 -15.54 -16.52
CA LEU A 99 -0.89 -16.38 -17.08
C LEU A 99 -0.69 -17.69 -16.31
N THR A 100 -1.10 -17.74 -15.03
CA THR A 100 -0.83 -18.88 -14.14
C THR A 100 -2.06 -19.77 -13.89
N ASP A 101 -3.15 -19.56 -14.65
CA ASP A 101 -4.43 -20.28 -14.53
C ASP A 101 -4.87 -20.53 -13.08
N THR A 102 -4.79 -19.49 -12.24
CA THR A 102 -5.08 -19.59 -10.81
C THR A 102 -6.52 -20.04 -10.57
N VAL A 103 -6.70 -21.07 -9.75
CA VAL A 103 -8.02 -21.57 -9.33
C VAL A 103 -8.31 -21.08 -7.91
N ILE A 104 -9.52 -20.59 -7.68
CA ILE A 104 -9.98 -20.23 -6.33
C ILE A 104 -10.17 -21.52 -5.53
N PRO A 105 -9.47 -21.72 -4.40
CA PRO A 105 -9.61 -22.94 -3.60
C PRO A 105 -10.98 -22.99 -2.94
N MET A 106 -11.43 -24.21 -2.62
CA MET A 106 -12.70 -24.44 -1.92
C MET A 106 -12.72 -23.67 -0.59
N GLN A 107 -13.75 -22.86 -0.41
CA GLN A 107 -13.91 -22.01 0.76
C GLN A 107 -14.73 -22.75 1.80
N VAL A 108 -14.26 -22.75 3.05
CA VAL A 108 -14.97 -23.34 4.19
C VAL A 108 -15.30 -22.23 5.17
N SER A 109 -16.54 -22.22 5.68
CA SER A 109 -16.90 -21.30 6.76
C SER A 109 -16.09 -21.64 8.01
N SER A 110 -15.17 -20.76 8.38
CA SER A 110 -14.38 -20.88 9.60
C SER A 110 -14.52 -19.62 10.41
N ARG A 111 -14.74 -19.75 11.72
CA ARG A 111 -14.64 -18.61 12.63
C ARG A 111 -13.17 -18.19 12.74
N LEU A 112 -12.93 -16.89 12.93
CA LEU A 112 -11.59 -16.39 13.22
C LEU A 112 -11.17 -16.92 14.60
N ILE A 113 -10.34 -17.96 14.63
CA ILE A 113 -9.77 -18.51 15.86
C ILE A 113 -8.35 -17.97 15.94
N LEU A 114 -8.14 -17.00 16.82
CA LEU A 114 -6.84 -16.44 17.17
C LEU A 114 -6.82 -16.24 18.69
N PRO A 115 -5.73 -16.59 19.38
CA PRO A 115 -5.64 -16.33 20.81
C PRO A 115 -5.63 -14.82 21.09
N PRO A 116 -6.32 -14.35 22.14
CA PRO A 116 -6.50 -12.92 22.41
C PRO A 116 -5.17 -12.17 22.57
N LYS A 117 -4.13 -12.85 23.08
CA LYS A 117 -2.77 -12.29 23.18
C LYS A 117 -2.17 -11.93 21.83
N ARG A 118 -2.38 -12.76 20.79
CA ARG A 118 -1.89 -12.47 19.43
C ARG A 118 -2.72 -11.37 18.77
N ILE A 119 -4.03 -11.35 19.00
CA ILE A 119 -4.90 -10.24 18.54
C ILE A 119 -4.44 -8.92 19.13
N LEU A 120 -4.20 -8.87 20.46
CA LEU A 120 -3.73 -7.67 21.13
C LEU A 120 -2.34 -7.26 20.63
N ARG A 121 -1.41 -8.20 20.51
CA ARG A 121 -0.05 -7.93 20.01
C ARG A 121 -0.09 -7.38 18.58
N GLY A 122 -0.78 -8.05 17.66
CA GLY A 122 -0.92 -7.59 16.28
C GLY A 122 -1.56 -6.20 16.19
N THR A 123 -2.62 -5.96 16.98
CA THR A 123 -3.29 -4.66 17.05
C THR A 123 -2.34 -3.57 17.53
N VAL A 124 -1.60 -3.79 18.63
CA VAL A 124 -0.69 -2.79 19.22
C VAL A 124 0.48 -2.51 18.28
N VAL A 125 1.16 -3.56 17.81
CA VAL A 125 2.34 -3.43 16.93
C VAL A 125 1.93 -2.76 15.61
N GLY A 126 0.81 -3.19 15.01
CA GLY A 126 0.27 -2.58 13.80
C GLY A 126 -0.11 -1.12 14.00
N SER A 127 -0.81 -0.78 15.10
CA SER A 127 -1.24 0.59 15.38
C SER A 127 -0.05 1.53 15.64
N VAL A 128 0.99 1.06 16.33
CA VAL A 128 2.21 1.85 16.57
C VAL A 128 2.99 2.06 15.26
N ALA A 129 3.14 1.02 14.43
CA ALA A 129 3.80 1.16 13.15
C ALA A 129 3.02 2.09 12.21
N GLY A 130 1.70 1.94 12.14
CA GLY A 130 0.82 2.79 11.34
C GLY A 130 0.81 4.23 11.82
N SER A 131 0.78 4.47 13.13
CA SER A 131 0.83 5.82 13.69
C SER A 131 2.14 6.51 13.38
N PHE A 132 3.28 5.80 13.46
CA PHE A 132 4.59 6.35 13.10
C PHE A 132 4.66 6.72 11.62
N VAL A 133 4.25 5.80 10.74
CA VAL A 133 4.32 5.98 9.29
C VAL A 133 3.36 7.03 8.75
N ALA A 134 2.20 7.23 9.40
CA ALA A 134 1.19 8.22 8.99
C ALA A 134 1.74 9.66 8.90
N TRP A 135 2.85 9.96 9.57
CA TRP A 135 3.49 11.28 9.55
C TRP A 135 4.51 11.45 8.41
N LEU A 136 4.95 10.36 7.79
CA LEU A 136 6.04 10.37 6.82
C LEU A 136 5.49 10.45 5.39
N PRO A 137 6.01 11.35 4.53
CA PRO A 137 5.59 11.39 3.14
C PRO A 137 6.03 10.12 2.40
N GLY A 138 5.13 9.60 1.55
CA GLY A 138 5.40 8.47 0.66
C GLY A 138 5.60 7.11 1.32
N VAL A 139 5.49 7.02 2.65
CA VAL A 139 5.52 5.74 3.35
C VAL A 139 4.08 5.25 3.52
N THR A 140 3.76 4.09 2.94
CA THR A 140 2.39 3.55 2.92
C THR A 140 2.16 2.56 4.07
N SER A 141 0.88 2.25 4.33
CA SER A 141 0.50 1.16 5.25
C SER A 141 1.21 -0.16 4.96
N ALA A 142 1.54 -0.45 3.69
CA ALA A 142 2.26 -1.66 3.32
C ALA A 142 3.68 -1.67 3.91
N VAL A 143 4.38 -0.53 3.87
CA VAL A 143 5.71 -0.38 4.48
C VAL A 143 5.60 -0.45 6.01
N ALA A 144 4.61 0.22 6.61
CA ALA A 144 4.38 0.14 8.05
C ALA A 144 4.10 -1.29 8.51
N THR A 145 3.36 -2.06 7.72
CA THR A 145 3.07 -3.47 8.03
C THR A 145 4.32 -4.33 7.94
N VAL A 146 5.20 -4.08 6.97
CA VAL A 146 6.51 -4.75 6.90
C VAL A 146 7.33 -4.47 8.16
N LEU A 147 7.35 -3.21 8.63
CA LEU A 147 8.02 -2.84 9.88
C LEU A 147 7.38 -3.49 11.11
N ALA A 148 6.04 -3.49 11.19
CA ALA A 148 5.30 -4.19 12.24
C ALA A 148 5.66 -5.68 12.30
N ARG A 149 5.82 -6.31 11.14
CA ARG A 149 6.19 -7.72 11.04
C ARG A 149 7.59 -8.01 11.59
N LEU A 150 8.52 -7.04 11.58
CA LEU A 150 9.85 -7.23 12.19
C LEU A 150 9.78 -7.39 13.71
N ALA A 151 8.72 -6.88 14.35
CA ALA A 151 8.49 -7.01 15.79
C ALA A 151 7.74 -8.32 16.16
N VAL A 152 7.24 -9.07 15.18
CA VAL A 152 6.53 -10.34 15.38
C VAL A 152 7.42 -11.48 14.86
N LYS A 153 7.67 -12.49 15.71
CA LYS A 153 8.45 -13.66 15.30
C LYS A 153 7.70 -14.41 14.19
N GLU A 154 8.32 -14.52 13.02
CA GLU A 154 7.77 -15.30 11.91
C GLU A 154 7.93 -16.79 12.21
N ASP A 155 6.81 -17.50 12.29
CA ASP A 155 6.75 -18.94 12.15
C ASP A 155 5.83 -19.28 10.97
N TYR A 156 6.44 -19.68 9.85
CA TYR A 156 5.72 -19.98 8.60
C TYR A 156 4.96 -21.30 8.65
N SER A 157 5.22 -22.14 9.66
CA SER A 157 4.47 -23.38 9.89
C SER A 157 3.16 -23.14 10.65
N ASP A 158 2.96 -21.93 11.17
CA ASP A 158 1.84 -21.56 12.02
C ASP A 158 0.87 -20.61 11.30
N ASP A 159 -0.30 -21.13 10.92
CA ASP A 159 -1.40 -20.37 10.31
C ASP A 159 -1.79 -19.14 11.14
N ASP A 160 -1.64 -19.19 12.47
CA ASP A 160 -1.96 -18.07 13.34
C ASP A 160 -1.01 -16.89 13.12
N THR A 161 0.22 -17.11 12.63
CA THR A 161 1.14 -16.04 12.24
C THR A 161 0.57 -15.25 11.05
N ALA A 162 -0.02 -15.94 10.07
CA ALA A 162 -0.65 -15.29 8.92
C ALA A 162 -1.91 -14.51 9.33
N ARG A 163 -2.74 -15.09 10.23
CA ARG A 163 -3.91 -14.40 10.77
C ARG A 163 -3.52 -13.18 11.61
N GLU A 164 -2.49 -13.27 12.43
CA GLU A 164 -1.97 -12.14 13.20
C GLU A 164 -1.38 -11.02 12.32
N PHE A 165 -0.76 -11.40 11.19
CA PHE A 165 -0.33 -10.43 10.19
C PHE A 165 -1.51 -9.64 9.61
N ILE A 166 -2.65 -10.29 9.34
CA ILE A 166 -3.88 -9.63 8.90
C ILE A 166 -4.39 -8.65 9.98
N VAL A 167 -4.38 -9.05 11.26
CA VAL A 167 -4.75 -8.16 12.38
C VAL A 167 -3.83 -6.93 12.42
N SER A 168 -2.53 -7.13 12.21
CA SER A 168 -1.53 -6.05 12.20
C SER A 168 -1.77 -5.08 11.04
N ILE A 169 -2.09 -5.57 9.83
CA ILE A 169 -2.46 -4.73 8.68
C ILE A 169 -3.69 -3.87 9.01
N SER A 170 -4.72 -4.46 9.62
CA SER A 170 -5.92 -3.73 10.02
C SER A 170 -5.59 -2.64 11.04
N GLY A 171 -4.76 -2.93 12.04
CA GLY A 171 -4.26 -1.95 13.00
C GLY A 171 -3.51 -0.80 12.33
N VAL A 172 -2.61 -1.11 11.38
CA VAL A 172 -1.87 -0.11 10.59
C VAL A 172 -2.85 0.79 9.81
N ASN A 173 -3.81 0.21 9.10
CA ASN A 173 -4.74 0.97 8.26
C ASN A 173 -5.65 1.89 9.09
N THR A 174 -6.17 1.41 10.21
CA THR A 174 -6.98 2.21 11.12
C THR A 174 -6.17 3.33 11.76
N ALA A 175 -4.95 3.03 12.21
CA ALA A 175 -4.04 4.06 12.72
C ALA A 175 -3.71 5.10 11.64
N ASN A 176 -3.43 4.67 10.41
CA ASN A 176 -3.15 5.59 9.30
C ASN A 176 -4.34 6.50 8.97
N ALA A 177 -5.58 6.01 9.08
CA ALA A 177 -6.78 6.85 8.90
C ALA A 177 -6.91 7.91 10.00
N ILE A 178 -6.75 7.52 11.27
CA ILE A 178 -6.85 8.43 12.42
C ILE A 178 -5.69 9.44 12.42
N TYR A 179 -4.45 8.95 12.37
CA TYR A 179 -3.26 9.81 12.42
C TYR A 179 -3.06 10.61 11.14
N GLY A 180 -3.52 10.11 9.98
CA GLY A 180 -3.57 10.91 8.75
C GLY A 180 -4.50 12.12 8.88
N LEU A 181 -5.65 11.95 9.53
CA LEU A 181 -6.57 13.06 9.83
C LEU A 181 -5.98 14.03 10.87
N VAL A 182 -5.34 13.51 11.91
CA VAL A 182 -4.64 14.34 12.91
C VAL A 182 -3.47 15.10 12.25
N ALA A 183 -2.72 14.48 11.34
CA ALA A 183 -1.66 15.13 10.59
C ALA A 183 -2.21 16.25 9.68
N LEU A 184 -3.36 16.04 9.05
CA LEU A 184 -4.04 17.08 8.29
C LEU A 184 -4.45 18.26 9.18
N TYR A 185 -4.98 17.99 10.37
CA TYR A 185 -5.36 19.04 11.35
C TYR A 185 -4.15 19.82 11.89
N VAL A 186 -3.09 19.12 12.30
CA VAL A 186 -1.95 19.76 12.98
C VAL A 186 -0.94 20.38 12.02
N ILE A 187 -0.64 19.70 10.91
CA ILE A 187 0.43 20.07 9.99
C ILE A 187 -0.14 20.76 8.73
N GLY A 188 -1.44 20.60 8.45
CA GLY A 188 -2.05 21.12 7.23
C GLY A 188 -1.57 20.39 5.97
N ARG A 189 -1.04 19.17 6.12
CA ARG A 189 -0.48 18.38 5.01
C ARG A 189 -1.19 17.04 4.89
N THR A 190 -1.57 16.69 3.67
CA THR A 190 -2.20 15.41 3.34
C THR A 190 -1.16 14.30 3.26
N ARG A 191 -1.43 13.16 3.90
CA ARG A 191 -0.51 12.01 3.91
C ARG A 191 -1.06 10.76 3.22
N SER A 192 -2.32 10.82 2.79
CA SER A 192 -2.96 9.77 2.00
C SER A 192 -3.93 10.39 1.00
N GLY A 193 -4.25 9.66 -0.08
CA GLY A 193 -5.22 10.13 -1.07
C GLY A 193 -6.61 10.38 -0.50
N ALA A 194 -7.00 9.63 0.54
CA ALA A 194 -8.26 9.89 1.26
C ALA A 194 -8.24 11.24 1.98
N MET A 195 -7.10 11.64 2.56
CA MET A 195 -6.97 12.95 3.20
C MET A 195 -6.92 14.09 2.19
N VAL A 196 -6.41 13.85 0.97
CA VAL A 196 -6.51 14.81 -0.15
C VAL A 196 -7.99 15.08 -0.46
N ALA A 197 -8.79 14.03 -0.68
CA ALA A 197 -10.22 14.19 -0.94
C ALA A 197 -10.96 14.91 0.20
N VAL A 198 -10.63 14.61 1.46
CA VAL A 198 -11.20 15.34 2.62
C VAL A 198 -10.81 16.83 2.57
N SER A 199 -9.55 17.13 2.31
CA SER A 199 -9.05 18.51 2.18
C SER A 199 -9.75 19.29 1.05
N ASP A 200 -9.97 18.62 -0.09
CA ASP A 200 -10.62 19.21 -1.26
C ASP A 200 -12.10 19.50 -0.99
N VAL A 201 -12.82 18.56 -0.39
CA VAL A 201 -14.24 18.75 0.03
C VAL A 201 -14.37 19.88 1.05
N MET A 202 -13.35 20.08 1.88
CA MET A 202 -13.30 21.17 2.85
C MET A 202 -12.89 22.53 2.26
N GLY A 203 -12.52 22.60 0.98
CA GLY A 203 -12.14 23.84 0.31
C GLY A 203 -10.93 24.55 0.92
N GLY A 204 -10.00 23.79 1.53
CA GLY A 204 -8.80 24.35 2.16
C GLY A 204 -9.05 25.14 3.45
N THR A 205 -10.25 25.07 4.04
CA THR A 205 -10.51 25.64 5.36
C THR A 205 -9.73 24.90 6.44
N SER A 206 -9.13 25.64 7.39
CA SER A 206 -8.47 25.03 8.54
C SER A 206 -9.47 24.18 9.31
N LEU A 207 -9.15 22.90 9.51
CA LEU A 207 -9.96 21.99 10.32
C LEU A 207 -10.17 22.62 11.71
N ASP A 208 -11.42 22.94 12.04
CA ASP A 208 -11.79 23.29 13.41
C ASP A 208 -11.79 22.02 14.28
N ALA A 209 -11.57 22.18 15.59
CA ALA A 209 -11.58 21.09 16.55
C ALA A 209 -12.92 20.32 16.51
N ASN A 210 -14.04 21.02 16.28
CA ASN A 210 -15.35 20.40 16.16
C ASN A 210 -15.44 19.47 14.94
N ILE A 211 -14.91 19.90 13.79
CA ILE A 211 -14.91 19.11 12.56
C ILE A 211 -14.02 17.87 12.72
N LEU A 212 -12.84 18.03 13.35
CA LEU A 212 -11.95 16.92 13.66
C LEU A 212 -12.66 15.85 14.51
N VAL A 213 -13.36 16.26 15.57
CA VAL A 213 -14.11 15.34 16.43
C VAL A 213 -15.22 14.62 15.66
N ILE A 214 -15.97 15.33 14.81
CA ILE A 214 -17.02 14.73 13.96
C ILE A 214 -16.41 13.69 13.01
N LEU A 215 -15.31 14.02 12.33
CA LEU A 215 -14.64 13.09 11.41
C LEU A 215 -14.07 11.86 12.15
N LEU A 216 -13.57 12.00 13.37
CA LEU A 216 -13.15 10.87 14.19
C LEU A 216 -14.33 9.97 14.59
N ILE A 217 -15.48 10.55 14.96
CA ILE A 217 -16.70 9.79 15.24
C ILE A 217 -17.16 9.02 13.99
N ILE A 218 -17.10 9.66 12.82
CA ILE A 218 -17.41 9.00 11.53
C ILE A 218 -16.45 7.84 11.26
N ILE A 219 -15.14 8.02 11.47
CA ILE A 219 -14.14 6.94 11.28
C ILE A 219 -14.48 5.74 12.17
N VAL A 220 -14.81 5.96 13.44
CA VAL A 220 -15.19 4.88 14.37
C VAL A 220 -16.49 4.21 13.93
N GLY A 221 -17.52 4.99 13.61
CA GLY A 221 -18.82 4.47 13.15
C GLY A 221 -18.71 3.65 11.87
N VAL A 222 -17.98 4.16 10.88
CA VAL A 222 -17.73 3.47 9.61
C VAL A 222 -16.90 2.21 9.83
N SER A 223 -15.92 2.23 10.74
CA SER A 223 -15.11 1.03 11.04
C SER A 223 -15.95 -0.10 11.64
N ILE A 224 -16.87 0.23 12.55
CA ILE A 224 -17.81 -0.74 13.13
C ILE A 224 -18.76 -1.28 12.04
N ALA A 225 -19.34 -0.40 11.23
CA ALA A 225 -20.23 -0.80 10.13
C ALA A 225 -19.49 -1.67 9.10
N ALA A 226 -18.26 -1.30 8.74
CA ALA A 226 -17.42 -2.03 7.80
C ALA A 226 -17.08 -3.43 8.30
N TYR A 227 -16.89 -3.63 9.61
CA TYR A 227 -16.66 -4.96 10.18
C TYR A 227 -17.85 -5.89 9.92
N PHE A 228 -19.08 -5.48 10.28
CA PHE A 228 -20.28 -6.28 10.04
C PHE A 228 -20.54 -6.49 8.54
N MET A 229 -20.33 -5.45 7.74
CA MET A 229 -20.50 -5.50 6.29
C MET A 229 -19.50 -6.45 5.64
N THR A 230 -18.25 -6.49 6.12
CA THR A 230 -17.21 -7.41 5.61
C THR A 230 -17.58 -8.86 5.87
N ILE A 231 -18.09 -9.19 7.06
CA ILE A 231 -18.56 -10.55 7.37
C ILE A 231 -19.76 -10.92 6.49
N TYR A 232 -20.76 -10.04 6.42
CA TYR A 232 -21.98 -10.26 5.62
C TYR A 232 -21.68 -10.47 4.12
N LEU A 233 -20.79 -9.64 3.54
CA LEU A 233 -20.38 -9.77 2.15
C LEU A 233 -19.49 -11.00 1.94
N GLY A 234 -18.56 -11.24 2.88
CA GLY A 234 -17.68 -12.40 2.88
C GLY A 234 -18.47 -13.68 2.71
N ASP A 235 -19.44 -13.95 3.56
CA ASP A 235 -20.23 -15.20 3.51
C ASP A 235 -21.04 -15.37 2.21
N ARG A 236 -21.49 -14.27 1.58
CA ARG A 236 -22.31 -14.32 0.35
C ARG A 236 -21.50 -14.37 -0.94
N ILE A 237 -20.39 -13.65 -1.00
CA ILE A 237 -19.59 -13.53 -2.22
C ILE A 237 -18.93 -14.87 -2.56
N LEU A 238 -18.64 -15.72 -1.58
CA LEU A 238 -17.98 -17.03 -1.79
C LEU A 238 -18.73 -17.91 -2.80
N GLY A 239 -20.06 -17.95 -2.71
CA GLY A 239 -20.90 -18.73 -3.62
C GLY A 239 -20.97 -18.17 -5.04
N VAL A 240 -20.73 -16.87 -5.20
CA VAL A 240 -20.69 -16.19 -6.51
C VAL A 240 -19.31 -16.32 -7.14
N LEU A 241 -18.25 -16.09 -6.37
CA LEU A 241 -16.87 -16.07 -6.85
C LEU A 241 -16.43 -17.42 -7.42
N THR A 242 -16.90 -18.52 -6.81
CA THR A 242 -16.63 -19.90 -7.27
C THR A 242 -17.28 -20.25 -8.61
N ARG A 243 -18.32 -19.51 -9.04
CA ARG A 243 -19.02 -19.74 -10.31
C ARG A 243 -18.48 -18.90 -11.46
N ILE A 244 -17.71 -17.87 -11.16
CA ILE A 244 -17.17 -16.95 -12.16
C ILE A 244 -15.82 -17.49 -12.65
N ASN A 245 -15.63 -17.51 -13.98
CA ASN A 245 -14.33 -17.82 -14.55
C ASN A 245 -13.31 -16.73 -14.14
N TYR A 246 -12.32 -17.12 -13.35
CA TYR A 246 -11.32 -16.22 -12.77
C TYR A 246 -10.59 -15.39 -13.84
N ARG A 247 -10.25 -16.00 -14.98
CA ARG A 247 -9.60 -15.31 -16.10
C ARG A 247 -10.48 -14.24 -16.73
N ARG A 248 -11.78 -14.50 -16.89
CA ARG A 248 -12.74 -13.47 -17.38
C ARG A 248 -12.86 -12.31 -16.40
N MET A 249 -12.92 -12.61 -15.10
CA MET A 249 -12.95 -11.58 -14.05
C MET A 249 -11.70 -10.70 -14.10
N CYS A 250 -10.50 -11.30 -14.19
CA CYS A 250 -9.26 -10.55 -14.31
C CYS A 250 -9.22 -9.69 -15.58
N MET A 251 -9.69 -10.20 -16.72
CA MET A 251 -9.76 -9.45 -17.97
C MET A 251 -10.69 -8.24 -17.86
N VAL A 252 -11.88 -8.41 -17.27
CA VAL A 252 -12.84 -7.30 -17.08
C VAL A 252 -12.23 -6.21 -16.19
N ILE A 253 -11.59 -6.58 -15.09
CA ILE A 253 -10.95 -5.60 -14.19
C ILE A 253 -9.77 -4.92 -14.88
N LEU A 254 -8.93 -5.66 -15.62
CA LEU A 254 -7.79 -5.09 -16.33
C LEU A 254 -8.22 -4.11 -17.42
N THR A 255 -9.25 -4.45 -18.19
CA THR A 255 -9.86 -3.54 -19.17
C THR A 255 -10.44 -2.31 -18.49
N GLY A 256 -11.16 -2.48 -17.38
CA GLY A 256 -11.68 -1.37 -16.57
C GLY A 256 -10.59 -0.43 -16.07
N LEU A 257 -9.50 -0.97 -15.51
CA LEU A 257 -8.34 -0.18 -15.06
C LEU A 257 -7.68 0.56 -16.23
N THR A 258 -7.50 -0.10 -17.37
CA THR A 258 -6.91 0.51 -18.57
C THR A 258 -7.78 1.66 -19.08
N LEU A 259 -9.11 1.49 -19.09
CA LEU A 259 -10.05 2.55 -19.46
C LEU A 259 -10.03 3.71 -18.47
N LEU A 260 -10.00 3.44 -17.16
CA LEU A 260 -9.90 4.50 -16.14
C LEU A 260 -8.60 5.29 -16.32
N VAL A 261 -7.47 4.61 -16.53
CA VAL A 261 -6.19 5.28 -16.81
C VAL A 261 -6.29 6.16 -18.06
N LEU A 262 -6.81 5.62 -19.16
CA LEU A 262 -6.98 6.39 -20.41
C LEU A 262 -7.87 7.62 -20.20
N VAL A 263 -8.99 7.47 -19.49
CA VAL A 263 -9.94 8.55 -19.26
C VAL A 263 -9.35 9.65 -18.38
N PHE A 264 -8.68 9.29 -17.27
CA PHE A 264 -8.23 10.25 -16.26
C PHE A 264 -6.79 10.75 -16.45
N THR A 265 -5.99 10.11 -17.31
CA THR A 265 -4.58 10.53 -17.54
C THR A 265 -4.18 10.59 -19.01
N GLY A 266 -5.05 10.13 -19.92
CA GLY A 266 -4.82 10.16 -21.36
C GLY A 266 -3.85 9.10 -21.87
N TRP A 267 -3.40 9.30 -23.10
CA TRP A 267 -2.44 8.40 -23.77
C TRP A 267 -1.10 8.31 -23.04
N PHE A 268 -0.60 9.43 -22.49
CA PHE A 268 0.65 9.42 -21.75
C PHE A 268 0.57 8.54 -20.50
N GLY A 269 -0.55 8.60 -19.77
CA GLY A 269 -0.75 7.73 -18.61
C GLY A 269 -0.83 6.25 -18.98
N LEU A 270 -1.38 5.89 -20.16
CA LEU A 270 -1.32 4.52 -20.65
C LEU A 270 0.11 4.03 -20.90
N VAL A 271 1.01 4.89 -21.39
CA VAL A 271 2.43 4.55 -21.57
C VAL A 271 3.08 4.26 -20.22
N VAL A 272 2.86 5.11 -19.22
CA VAL A 272 3.38 4.89 -17.85
C VAL A 272 2.79 3.63 -17.25
N PHE A 273 1.49 3.38 -17.40
CA PHE A 273 0.81 2.17 -16.94
C PHE A 273 1.38 0.91 -17.60
N ALA A 274 1.59 0.93 -18.92
CA ALA A 274 2.18 -0.18 -19.66
C ALA A 274 3.63 -0.46 -19.23
N ALA A 275 4.43 0.58 -18.94
CA ALA A 275 5.79 0.43 -18.41
C ALA A 275 5.80 -0.08 -16.95
N ALA A 276 4.82 0.32 -16.15
CA ALA A 276 4.67 -0.08 -14.75
C ALA A 276 4.30 -1.56 -14.61
N VAL A 277 3.54 -2.15 -15.52
CA VAL A 277 3.08 -3.54 -15.45
C VAL A 277 4.25 -4.54 -15.36
N PRO A 278 5.22 -4.57 -16.30
CA PRO A 278 6.37 -5.47 -16.22
C PRO A 278 7.21 -5.29 -14.96
N LEU A 279 7.47 -4.05 -14.54
CA LEU A 279 8.21 -3.78 -13.30
C LEU A 279 7.46 -4.31 -12.07
N GLY A 280 6.14 -4.15 -12.03
CA GLY A 280 5.29 -4.72 -10.99
C GLY A 280 5.36 -6.25 -10.94
N MET A 281 5.44 -6.88 -12.10
CA MET A 281 5.55 -8.34 -12.23
C MET A 281 6.90 -8.88 -11.74
N LEU A 282 7.97 -8.07 -11.74
CA LEU A 282 9.30 -8.50 -11.29
C LEU A 282 9.30 -8.97 -9.82
N ALA A 283 8.56 -8.35 -8.91
CA ALA A 283 8.57 -8.75 -7.50
C ALA A 283 8.16 -10.24 -7.31
N PRO A 284 6.99 -10.68 -7.81
CA PRO A 284 6.61 -12.10 -7.80
C PRO A 284 7.62 -13.03 -8.48
N TYR A 285 8.15 -12.67 -9.66
CA TYR A 285 9.10 -13.53 -10.39
C TYR A 285 10.46 -13.65 -9.71
N LEU A 286 10.95 -12.55 -9.13
CA LEU A 286 12.21 -12.51 -8.36
C LEU A 286 12.03 -13.01 -6.92
N LYS A 287 10.79 -13.34 -6.52
CA LYS A 287 10.41 -13.79 -5.18
C LYS A 287 10.83 -12.83 -4.06
N VAL A 288 10.71 -11.52 -4.32
CA VAL A 288 10.96 -10.45 -3.34
C VAL A 288 9.66 -9.74 -2.97
N ARG A 289 9.65 -9.01 -1.85
CA ARG A 289 8.45 -8.28 -1.41
C ARG A 289 8.10 -7.16 -2.40
N ARG A 290 6.81 -7.06 -2.74
CA ARG A 290 6.29 -6.00 -3.62
C ARG A 290 6.48 -4.60 -3.07
N THR A 291 6.64 -4.46 -1.76
CA THR A 291 6.87 -3.17 -1.11
C THR A 291 8.11 -2.46 -1.67
N HIS A 292 9.10 -3.16 -2.24
CA HIS A 292 10.23 -2.53 -2.91
C HIS A 292 9.82 -1.75 -4.17
N ALA A 293 8.71 -2.12 -4.83
CA ALA A 293 8.18 -1.35 -5.95
C ALA A 293 7.69 0.06 -5.53
N MET A 294 7.48 0.32 -4.24
CA MET A 294 7.24 1.68 -3.72
C MET A 294 8.45 2.61 -3.89
N GLY A 295 9.59 2.12 -4.38
CA GLY A 295 10.67 2.96 -4.91
C GLY A 295 10.17 4.02 -5.89
N ALA A 296 9.10 3.71 -6.65
CA ALA A 296 8.42 4.64 -7.56
C ALA A 296 7.90 5.93 -6.91
N LEU A 297 7.72 5.94 -5.58
CA LEU A 297 7.37 7.14 -4.82
C LEU A 297 8.52 7.58 -3.90
N ILE A 298 9.18 6.62 -3.23
CA ILE A 298 10.20 6.93 -2.22
C ILE A 298 11.46 7.52 -2.87
N LEU A 299 11.90 7.04 -4.05
CA LEU A 299 13.09 7.57 -4.70
C LEU A 299 12.92 9.04 -5.14
N PRO A 300 11.82 9.43 -5.82
CA PRO A 300 11.52 10.85 -6.07
C PRO A 300 11.53 11.70 -4.80
N LEU A 301 10.96 11.21 -3.70
CA LEU A 301 10.97 11.93 -2.43
C LEU A 301 12.37 12.06 -1.84
N LEU A 302 13.20 11.02 -1.92
CA LEU A 302 14.60 11.11 -1.48
C LEU A 302 15.35 12.20 -2.25
N MET A 303 15.17 12.28 -3.57
CA MET A 303 15.78 13.32 -4.41
C MET A 303 15.23 14.72 -4.14
N PHE A 304 14.00 14.83 -3.64
CA PHE A 304 13.40 16.12 -3.28
C PHE A 304 13.90 16.64 -1.92
N TYR A 305 14.17 15.74 -0.97
CA TYR A 305 14.60 16.10 0.39
C TYR A 305 16.12 16.17 0.58
N PHE A 306 16.92 15.65 -0.35
CA PHE A 306 18.37 15.77 -0.38
C PHE A 306 18.82 16.81 -1.41
#